data_AF-A0A1J5RTH3-F1
#
_entry.id   AF-A0A1J5RTH3-F1
#
_cell.length_a   1.000
_cell.length_b   1.000
_cell.length_c   1.000
_cell.angle_alpha   90.00
_cell.angle_beta   90.00
_cell.angle_gamma   90.00
#
_symmetry.space_group_name_H-M   'P 1'
#
loop_
_entity.id
_entity.type
_entity.pdbx_description
1 polymer ?
#
loop_
_entity_poly.entity_id
_entity_poly.type
_entity_poly.pdbx_seq_one_letter_code
_entity_poly.pdbx_strand_id
1 'polypeptide(L)'
;MSVSDPAIDQSEQRKHLGTFIRLHRQRLQPEAAGFAATARRRTTGLRRFHHPQHGDLVFEQLTLHPAVRSDLKLVMLLPSA
;
A
#
# COMPACT_ATOMS: atom_id res chain seq x y z
N MET A 1 -28.57 -32.41 2.18
CA MET A 1 -28.99 -31.00 2.29
C MET A 1 -27.72 -30.19 2.54
N SER A 2 -27.05 -29.72 1.49
CA SER A 2 -25.84 -28.90 1.64
C SER A 2 -26.26 -27.50 2.05
N VAL A 3 -25.85 -27.09 3.26
CA VAL A 3 -25.95 -25.72 3.72
C VAL A 3 -24.96 -24.92 2.89
N SER A 4 -25.45 -24.12 1.96
CA SER A 4 -24.64 -23.16 1.21
C SER A 4 -24.02 -22.18 2.22
N ASP A 5 -22.69 -22.14 2.29
CA ASP A 5 -21.97 -21.07 2.98
C ASP A 5 -22.52 -19.72 2.47
N PRO A 6 -22.90 -18.77 3.35
CA PRO A 6 -23.15 -17.42 2.90
C PRO A 6 -21.78 -16.90 2.48
N ALA A 7 -21.52 -16.89 1.19
CA ALA A 7 -20.39 -16.15 0.64
C ALA A 7 -20.54 -14.73 1.19
N ILE A 8 -19.78 -14.41 2.25
CA ILE A 8 -19.58 -13.03 2.65
C ILE A 8 -19.16 -12.37 1.37
N ASP A 9 -19.99 -11.45 0.88
CA ASP A 9 -19.71 -10.74 -0.35
C ASP A 9 -18.35 -10.05 -0.15
N GLN A 10 -17.31 -10.65 -0.72
CA GLN A 10 -15.94 -10.20 -0.53
C GLN A 10 -15.78 -8.76 -1.03
N SER A 11 -16.68 -8.31 -1.94
CA SER A 11 -16.73 -6.93 -2.40
C SER A 11 -17.24 -6.01 -1.29
N GLU A 12 -18.29 -6.38 -0.56
CA GLU A 12 -18.81 -5.64 0.59
C GLU A 12 -17.82 -5.65 1.76
N GLN A 13 -17.18 -6.78 2.03
CA GLN A 13 -16.13 -6.86 3.05
C GLN A 13 -14.93 -5.96 2.70
N ARG A 14 -14.51 -5.92 1.43
CA ARG A 14 -13.47 -5.00 0.94
C ARG A 14 -13.89 -3.53 1.09
N LYS A 15 -15.15 -3.19 0.78
CA LYS A 15 -15.68 -1.82 0.96
C LYS A 15 -15.69 -1.40 2.43
N HIS A 16 -16.20 -2.26 3.32
CA HIS A 16 -16.23 -2.00 4.76
C HIS A 16 -14.82 -1.85 5.34
N LEU A 17 -13.91 -2.75 4.98
CA LEU A 17 -12.50 -2.66 5.38
C LEU A 17 -11.85 -1.37 4.87
N GLY A 18 -12.10 -0.99 3.61
CA GLY A 18 -11.59 0.25 3.04
C GLY A 18 -12.08 1.50 3.79
N THR A 19 -13.37 1.54 4.13
CA THR A 19 -13.96 2.62 4.94
C THR A 19 -13.38 2.67 6.34
N PHE A 20 -13.23 1.52 7.01
CA PHE A 20 -12.63 1.41 8.33
C PHE A 20 -11.18 1.93 8.35
N ILE A 21 -10.34 1.46 7.41
CA ILE A 21 -8.95 1.91 7.29
C ILE A 21 -8.88 3.42 7.03
N ARG A 22 -9.75 3.95 6.16
CA ARG A 22 -9.82 5.40 5.87
C ARG A 22 -10.12 6.21 7.12
N LEU A 23 -11.14 5.82 7.89
CA LEU A 23 -11.53 6.50 9.13
C LEU A 23 -10.42 6.45 10.18
N HIS A 24 -9.71 5.31 10.31
CA HIS A 24 -8.58 5.23 11.23
C HIS A 24 -7.38 6.06 10.78
N ARG A 25 -7.06 6.09 9.48
CA ARG A 25 -5.98 6.93 8.95
C ARG A 25 -6.24 8.42 9.13
N GLN A 26 -7.49 8.87 9.04
CA GLN A 26 -7.86 10.27 9.28
C GLN A 26 -7.64 10.71 10.73
N ARG A 27 -7.68 9.76 11.68
CA ARG A 27 -7.46 10.04 13.11
C ARG A 27 -6.00 9.94 13.52
N LEU A 28 -5.20 9.19 12.76
CA LEU A 28 -3.78 9.02 13.02
C LEU A 28 -3.00 10.22 12.50
N GLN A 29 -2.58 11.06 13.44
CA GLN A 29 -1.60 12.10 13.17
C GLN A 29 -0.21 11.44 13.02
N PRO A 30 0.61 11.83 12.02
CA PRO A 30 1.97 11.28 11.84
C PRO A 30 2.77 11.23 13.14
N GLU A 31 2.61 12.25 13.97
CA GLU A 31 3.31 12.48 15.23
C GLU A 31 2.92 11.43 16.29
N ALA A 32 1.67 10.95 16.27
CA ALA A 32 1.20 9.91 17.17
C ALA A 32 1.87 8.55 16.92
N ALA A 33 2.42 8.34 15.72
CA ALA A 33 3.24 7.18 15.36
C ALA A 33 4.75 7.52 15.33
N GLY A 34 5.12 8.66 15.92
CA GLY A 34 6.49 9.16 16.02
C GLY A 34 7.01 9.88 14.78
N PHE A 35 6.26 9.92 13.66
CA PHE A 35 6.69 10.57 12.42
C PHE A 35 6.53 12.10 12.49
N ALA A 36 7.54 12.87 12.08
CA ALA A 36 7.38 14.31 11.96
C ALA A 36 6.36 14.67 10.86
N ALA A 37 5.65 15.78 11.04
CA ALA A 37 4.63 16.36 10.15
C ALA A 37 5.11 16.64 8.71
N THR A 38 6.40 16.47 8.43
CA THR A 38 7.01 16.84 7.16
C THR A 38 6.50 15.92 6.05
N ALA A 39 6.07 16.55 4.96
CA ALA A 39 5.47 15.89 3.81
C ALA A 39 6.33 14.69 3.38
N ARG A 40 5.76 13.49 3.52
CA ARG A 40 6.34 12.24 3.07
C ARG A 40 6.77 12.41 1.61
N ARG A 41 8.08 12.56 1.36
CA ARG A 41 8.58 12.73 0.00
C ARG A 41 8.32 11.45 -0.76
N ARG A 42 7.31 11.49 -1.62
CA ARG A 42 6.91 10.39 -2.50
C ARG A 42 7.64 10.59 -3.82
N THR A 43 8.60 9.73 -4.11
CA THR A 43 9.23 9.68 -5.44
C THR A 43 8.71 8.44 -6.15
N THR A 44 8.05 8.65 -7.29
CA THR A 44 7.57 7.57 -8.16
C THR A 44 8.53 7.37 -9.33
N GLY A 45 8.57 6.16 -9.89
CA GLY A 45 9.34 5.89 -11.10
C GLY A 45 9.03 4.53 -11.71
N LEU A 46 8.86 4.48 -13.04
CA LEU A 46 8.64 3.23 -13.76
C LEU A 46 9.92 2.39 -13.77
N ARG A 47 9.79 1.10 -13.48
CA ARG A 47 10.86 0.11 -13.50
C ARG A 47 10.51 -1.01 -14.46
N ARG A 48 11.49 -1.44 -15.25
CA ARG A 48 11.37 -2.58 -16.16
C ARG A 48 12.36 -3.64 -15.74
N PHE A 49 11.92 -4.90 -15.72
CA PHE A 49 12.73 -6.04 -15.34
C PHE A 49 12.52 -7.16 -16.36
N HIS A 50 13.57 -7.93 -16.64
CA HIS A 50 13.46 -9.17 -17.39
C HIS A 50 13.61 -10.34 -16.41
N HIS A 51 12.50 -10.96 -16.03
CA HIS A 51 12.49 -12.05 -15.05
C HIS A 51 12.56 -13.40 -15.76
N PRO A 52 13.46 -14.31 -15.35
CA PRO A 52 13.68 -15.57 -16.06
C PRO A 52 12.43 -16.46 -16.19
N GLN A 53 11.49 -16.38 -15.25
CA GLN A 53 10.25 -17.16 -15.28
C GLN A 53 9.02 -16.37 -15.73
N HIS A 54 9.09 -15.03 -15.74
CA HIS A 54 7.91 -14.17 -15.94
C HIS A 54 8.06 -13.21 -17.13
N GLY A 55 9.18 -13.27 -17.85
CA GLY A 55 9.44 -12.38 -18.98
C GLY A 55 9.57 -10.93 -18.55
N ASP A 56 9.13 -10.02 -19.41
CA ASP A 56 9.20 -8.59 -19.17
C ASP A 56 8.13 -8.13 -18.17
N LEU A 57 8.58 -7.56 -17.06
CA LEU A 57 7.73 -7.03 -16.00
C LEU A 57 7.92 -5.53 -15.86
N VAL A 58 6.81 -4.82 -15.68
CA VAL A 58 6.78 -3.36 -15.49
C VAL A 58 6.10 -3.03 -14.17
N PHE A 59 6.77 -2.22 -13.35
CA PHE A 59 6.26 -1.79 -12.05
C PHE A 59 6.38 -0.28 -11.88
N GLU A 60 5.43 0.33 -11.18
CA GLU A 60 5.60 1.65 -10.60
C GLU A 60 6.32 1.50 -9.25
N GLN A 61 7.53 2.04 -9.15
CA GLN A 61 8.24 2.10 -7.88
C GLN A 61 7.72 3.27 -7.05
N LEU A 62 7.29 2.98 -5.83
CA LEU A 62 6.93 3.95 -4.81
C LEU A 62 8.00 3.98 -3.72
N THR A 63 8.67 5.14 -3.53
CA THR A 63 9.66 5.32 -2.45
C THR A 63 9.10 6.24 -1.37
N LEU A 64 9.20 5.81 -0.10
CA LEU A 64 8.80 6.57 1.07
C LEU A 64 9.99 6.71 2.03
N HIS A 65 10.22 7.94 2.49
CA HIS A 65 11.21 8.25 3.52
C HIS A 65 10.49 8.55 4.84
N PRO A 66 10.71 7.75 5.90
CA PRO A 66 10.20 8.04 7.24
C PRO A 66 10.89 9.28 7.81
N ALA A 67 10.11 10.19 8.39
CA ALA A 67 10.67 11.44 8.92
C ALA A 67 11.52 11.25 10.20
N VAL A 68 11.31 10.17 10.96
CA VAL A 68 12.04 9.85 12.22
C VAL A 68 13.42 9.26 11.97
N ARG A 69 13.56 8.55 10.85
CA ARG A 69 14.68 7.70 10.52
C ARG A 69 15.01 7.87 9.06
N SER A 70 15.70 8.97 8.76
CA SER A 70 16.11 9.34 7.39
C SER A 70 17.13 8.36 6.81
N ASP A 71 17.75 7.53 7.64
CA ASP A 71 18.60 6.40 7.26
C ASP A 71 17.81 5.26 6.59
N LEU A 72 16.50 5.21 6.81
CA LEU A 72 15.62 4.17 6.26
C LEU A 72 14.79 4.72 5.09
N LYS A 73 14.51 3.85 4.13
CA LYS A 73 13.52 4.10 3.07
C LYS A 73 12.73 2.83 2.80
N LEU A 74 11.42 2.97 2.62
CA LEU A 74 10.56 1.90 2.14
C LEU A 74 10.40 2.04 0.63
N VAL A 75 10.74 0.97 -0.10
CA VAL A 75 10.56 0.88 -1.54
C VAL A 75 9.52 -0.21 -1.82
N MET A 76 8.47 0.13 -2.56
CA MET A 76 7.45 -0.81 -3.01
C MET A 76 7.41 -0.81 -4.54
N LEU A 77 7.29 -2.01 -5.14
CA LEU A 77 7.04 -2.18 -6.57
C LEU A 77 5.57 -2.53 -6.75
N LEU A 78 4.81 -1.60 -7.30
CA LEU A 78 3.38 -1.76 -7.56
C LEU A 78 3.20 -2.20 -9.01
N PRO A 79 2.33 -3.18 -9.32
CA PRO A 79 2.04 -3.57 -10.69
C PRO A 79 1.63 -2.34 -11.51
N SER A 80 2.33 -2.09 -12.62
CA SER A 80 1.87 -1.11 -13.61
C SER A 80 0.76 -1.76 -14.44
N ALA A 81 -0.39 -1.09 -14.56
CA ALA A 81 -1.45 -1.50 -15.48
C ALA A 81 -0.99 -1.42 -16.94
#